data_AF-A0A409XUX1-F1
#
_entry.id   AF-A0A409XUX1-F1
#
_cell.length_a   1.000
_cell.length_b   1.000
_cell.length_c   1.000
_cell.angle_alpha   90.00
_cell.angle_beta   90.00
_cell.angle_gamma   90.00
#
_symmetry.space_group_name_H-M   'P 1'
#
loop_
_entity.id
_entity.type
_entity.pdbx_description
1 polymer ?
#
loop_
_entity_poly.entity_id
_entity_poly.type
_entity_poly.pdbx_seq_one_letter_code
_entity_poly.pdbx_strand_id
1 'polypeptide(L)'
;MESDQKIGGRVKTSISKHIKGLIKKHFSKFGQGYLEQHFLSHYKSVRKKYEELDVVNAIHEYKVPLTTFSSASKNLPIAQPTGIAKALAGLAKAGLAGVQAHDLAKLLPPNPMEPVLNIMADIRAYFVTTIAYKQFMDNVPLTIDLDLVCGIKQDVLVVLYTSLGINGQDGHQICKELVQESPQVADKRADLQKKLERLEVASRELLLLGV
;
A
#
# COMPACT_ATOMS: atom_id res chain seq x y z
N MET A 1 11.74 35.99 20.85
CA MET A 1 11.15 35.68 19.52
C MET A 1 12.17 35.07 18.55
N GLU A 2 13.37 35.63 18.38
CA GLU A 2 14.36 35.10 17.41
C GLU A 2 15.07 33.80 17.87
N SER A 3 15.11 33.55 19.19
CA SER A 3 15.64 32.33 19.81
C SER A 3 14.74 31.11 19.64
N ASP A 4 13.42 31.27 19.79
CA ASP A 4 12.43 30.19 19.67
C ASP A 4 12.33 29.62 18.26
N GLN A 5 12.49 30.48 17.25
CA GLN A 5 12.43 30.09 15.85
C GLN A 5 13.67 29.28 15.42
N LYS A 6 14.81 29.53 16.06
CA LYS A 6 16.09 28.84 15.82
C LYS A 6 16.12 27.42 16.42
N ILE A 7 15.44 27.23 17.55
CA ILE A 7 15.29 25.93 18.21
C ILE A 7 14.32 25.05 17.41
N GLY A 8 13.17 25.59 16.99
CA GLY A 8 12.19 24.88 16.16
C GLY A 8 12.77 24.39 14.83
N GLY A 9 13.64 25.17 14.18
CA GLY A 9 14.31 24.78 12.93
C GLY A 9 15.27 23.59 13.07
N ARG A 10 15.99 23.50 14.19
CA ARG A 10 16.95 22.40 14.48
C ARG A 10 16.25 21.09 14.80
N VAL A 11 15.15 21.14 15.54
CA VAL A 11 14.33 19.97 15.86
C VAL A 11 13.74 19.37 14.58
N LYS A 12 13.20 20.22 13.69
CA LYS A 12 12.59 19.80 12.42
C LYS A 12 13.57 19.11 11.47
N THR A 13 14.82 19.57 11.42
CA THR A 13 15.87 18.99 10.57
C THR A 13 16.38 17.66 11.10
N SER A 14 16.51 17.51 12.43
CA SER A 14 16.93 16.24 13.05
C SER A 14 15.91 15.13 12.79
N ILE A 15 14.62 15.42 13.01
CA ILE A 15 13.51 14.49 12.76
C ILE A 15 13.45 14.07 11.29
N SER A 16 13.58 15.03 10.36
CA SER A 16 13.55 14.74 8.92
C SER A 16 14.69 13.82 8.48
N LYS A 17 15.88 13.98 9.06
CA LYS A 17 17.05 13.15 8.74
C LYS A 17 16.88 11.71 9.24
N HIS A 18 16.30 11.54 10.42
CA HIS A 18 16.03 10.24 11.01
C HIS A 18 15.01 9.43 10.19
N ILE A 19 13.90 10.07 9.80
CA ILE A 19 12.84 9.46 8.98
C ILE A 19 13.39 8.97 7.63
N LYS A 20 14.22 9.78 6.95
CA LYS A 20 14.82 9.40 5.66
C LYS A 20 15.75 8.19 5.75
N GLY A 21 16.49 8.05 6.86
CA GLY A 21 17.36 6.89 7.10
C GLY A 21 16.57 5.58 7.30
N LEU A 22 15.45 5.67 8.03
CA LEU A 22 14.61 4.51 8.35
C LEU A 22 13.94 3.93 7.11
N ILE A 23 13.44 4.80 6.23
CA ILE A 23 12.84 4.44 4.93
C ILE A 23 13.85 3.65 4.10
N LYS A 24 15.07 4.17 3.89
CA LYS A 24 16.06 3.49 3.04
C LYS A 24 16.44 2.09 3.53
N LYS A 25 16.45 1.87 4.85
CA LYS A 25 16.85 0.60 5.45
C LYS A 25 15.78 -0.49 5.25
N HIS A 26 14.51 -0.17 5.47
CA HIS A 26 13.42 -1.14 5.44
C HIS A 26 12.93 -1.49 4.03
N PHE A 27 13.06 -0.60 3.06
CA PHE A 27 12.54 -0.83 1.69
C PHE A 27 13.54 -1.53 0.74
N SER A 28 14.73 -1.94 1.19
CA SER A 28 15.79 -2.46 0.30
C SER A 28 15.68 -3.93 -0.14
N LYS A 29 14.72 -4.71 0.39
CA LYS A 29 14.68 -6.19 0.22
C LYS A 29 13.32 -6.79 -0.22
N PHE A 30 12.37 -6.01 -0.74
CA PHE A 30 10.97 -6.46 -0.77
C PHE A 30 10.43 -6.85 -2.17
N GLY A 31 10.09 -8.14 -2.35
CA GLY A 31 9.32 -8.70 -3.49
C GLY A 31 9.94 -9.96 -4.13
N GLN A 32 9.47 -11.17 -3.79
CA GLN A 32 9.93 -12.41 -4.45
C GLN A 32 8.78 -13.39 -4.76
N GLY A 33 8.55 -13.62 -6.06
CA GLY A 33 8.24 -14.93 -6.66
C GLY A 33 6.79 -15.29 -6.97
N TYR A 34 5.92 -15.41 -5.97
CA TYR A 34 4.64 -16.13 -6.15
C TYR A 34 3.58 -15.37 -6.98
N LEU A 35 3.50 -14.05 -6.80
CA LEU A 35 2.46 -13.23 -7.41
C LEU A 35 2.81 -12.77 -8.84
N GLU A 36 4.10 -12.67 -9.12
CA GLU A 36 4.65 -12.51 -10.46
C GLU A 36 4.10 -13.59 -11.40
N GLN A 37 4.11 -14.86 -10.98
CA GLN A 37 3.58 -15.98 -11.76
C GLN A 37 2.07 -15.86 -12.02
N HIS A 38 1.29 -15.39 -11.05
CA HIS A 38 -0.16 -15.23 -11.20
C HIS A 38 -0.52 -14.14 -12.22
N PHE A 39 0.13 -12.97 -12.13
CA PHE A 39 -0.11 -11.88 -13.09
C PHE A 39 0.42 -12.22 -14.49
N LEU A 40 1.55 -12.92 -14.56
CA LEU A 40 2.10 -13.38 -15.82
C LEU A 40 1.13 -14.34 -16.54
N SER A 41 0.58 -15.32 -15.81
CA SER A 41 -0.42 -16.25 -16.35
C SER A 41 -1.67 -15.52 -16.86
N HIS A 42 -2.16 -14.54 -16.09
CA HIS A 42 -3.28 -13.70 -16.49
C HIS A 42 -2.99 -12.91 -17.78
N TYR A 43 -1.84 -12.25 -17.88
CA TYR A 43 -1.49 -11.48 -19.08
C TYR A 43 -1.29 -12.34 -20.32
N LYS A 44 -0.66 -13.52 -20.16
CA LYS A 44 -0.53 -14.51 -21.24
C LYS A 44 -1.89 -14.98 -21.74
N SER A 45 -2.82 -15.28 -20.82
CA SER A 45 -4.17 -15.73 -21.15
C SER A 45 -4.97 -14.66 -21.91
N VAL A 46 -4.91 -13.40 -21.47
CA VAL A 46 -5.59 -12.29 -22.16
C VAL A 46 -5.02 -12.08 -23.55
N ARG A 47 -3.69 -12.08 -23.70
CA ARG A 47 -3.04 -11.87 -25.01
C ARG A 47 -3.33 -13.01 -25.98
N LYS A 48 -3.27 -14.26 -25.50
CA LYS A 48 -3.56 -15.44 -26.31
C LYS A 48 -4.94 -15.33 -26.97
N LYS A 49 -5.95 -14.83 -26.25
CA LYS A 49 -7.31 -14.59 -26.81
C LYS A 49 -7.35 -13.59 -27.98
N TYR A 50 -6.40 -12.66 -28.09
CA TYR A 50 -6.36 -11.65 -29.15
C TYR A 50 -5.45 -12.04 -30.33
N GLU A 51 -4.38 -12.82 -30.10
CA GLU A 51 -3.45 -13.26 -31.15
C GLU A 51 -3.85 -14.60 -31.80
N GLU A 52 -4.62 -15.45 -31.12
CA GLU A 52 -5.02 -16.79 -31.59
C GLU A 52 -6.12 -16.75 -32.67
N LEU A 53 -6.39 -15.60 -33.29
CA LEU A 53 -7.56 -15.43 -34.16
C LEU A 53 -7.47 -16.13 -35.52
N ASP A 54 -6.28 -16.37 -36.07
CA ASP A 54 -6.14 -16.74 -37.49
C ASP A 54 -5.54 -18.15 -37.71
N VAL A 55 -4.27 -18.37 -37.35
CA VAL A 55 -3.58 -19.64 -37.66
C VAL A 55 -3.93 -20.76 -36.67
N VAL A 56 -4.09 -20.44 -35.40
CA VAL A 56 -4.34 -21.45 -34.35
C VAL A 56 -5.81 -21.87 -34.32
N ASN A 57 -6.74 -20.95 -34.57
CA ASN A 57 -8.14 -21.28 -34.85
C ASN A 57 -8.26 -22.19 -36.08
N ALA A 58 -7.55 -21.88 -37.17
CA ALA A 58 -7.53 -22.75 -38.36
C ALA A 58 -6.94 -24.15 -38.06
N ILE A 59 -5.98 -24.26 -37.15
CA ILE A 59 -5.43 -25.55 -36.66
C ILE A 59 -6.45 -26.30 -35.80
N HIS A 60 -7.20 -25.61 -34.93
CA HIS A 60 -8.19 -26.20 -34.03
C HIS A 60 -9.47 -26.63 -34.78
N GLU A 61 -9.87 -25.88 -35.81
CA GLU A 61 -11.01 -26.19 -36.68
C GLU A 61 -10.67 -27.20 -37.79
N TYR A 62 -9.39 -27.52 -38.00
CA TYR A 62 -8.98 -28.48 -39.01
C TYR A 62 -9.49 -29.89 -38.68
N LYS A 63 -10.52 -30.31 -39.41
CA LYS A 63 -11.01 -31.68 -39.45
C LYS A 63 -10.34 -32.41 -40.60
N VAL A 64 -9.67 -33.54 -40.32
CA VAL A 64 -9.06 -34.39 -41.35
C VAL A 64 -10.12 -34.71 -42.41
N PRO A 65 -9.89 -34.45 -43.70
CA PRO A 65 -10.78 -34.92 -44.75
C PRO A 65 -10.77 -36.45 -44.70
N LEU A 66 -11.88 -37.06 -44.32
CA LEU A 66 -12.07 -38.50 -44.44
C LEU A 66 -11.94 -38.87 -45.91
N THR A 67 -10.79 -39.43 -46.30
CA THR A 67 -10.64 -40.15 -47.55
C THR A 67 -11.37 -41.48 -47.41
N THR A 68 -12.71 -41.44 -47.44
CA THR A 68 -13.50 -42.64 -47.60
C THR A 68 -13.35 -43.05 -49.07
N PHE A 69 -12.59 -44.11 -49.31
CA PHE A 69 -12.67 -44.84 -50.57
C PHE A 69 -14.08 -45.42 -50.68
N SER A 70 -15.01 -44.65 -51.23
CA SER A 70 -16.34 -45.14 -51.61
C SER A 70 -16.56 -44.80 -53.07
N SER A 71 -16.52 -45.85 -53.87
CA SER A 71 -16.81 -45.87 -55.29
C SER A 71 -18.30 -45.56 -55.53
N ALA A 72 -18.63 -44.28 -55.75
CA ALA A 72 -19.70 -43.80 -56.62
C ALA A 72 -20.02 -42.33 -56.28
N SER A 73 -19.64 -41.40 -57.17
CA SER A 73 -20.46 -40.27 -57.61
C SER A 73 -19.60 -39.30 -58.42
N LYS A 74 -19.96 -39.08 -59.69
CA LYS A 74 -19.35 -38.07 -60.55
C LYS A 74 -19.88 -36.69 -60.12
N ASN A 75 -18.96 -35.74 -59.94
CA ASN A 75 -19.15 -34.30 -59.68
C ASN A 75 -19.25 -33.89 -58.21
N LEU A 76 -18.10 -33.62 -57.60
CA LEU A 76 -17.97 -32.73 -56.44
C LEU A 76 -16.75 -31.81 -56.66
N PRO A 77 -16.82 -30.50 -56.35
CA PRO A 77 -15.68 -29.60 -56.51
C PRO A 77 -14.52 -30.12 -55.66
N ILE A 78 -13.35 -30.25 -56.26
CA ILE A 78 -12.10 -30.58 -55.57
C ILE A 78 -11.83 -29.45 -54.58
N ALA A 79 -12.23 -29.63 -53.32
CA ALA A 79 -11.89 -28.70 -52.25
C ALA A 79 -10.37 -28.67 -52.15
N GLN A 80 -9.77 -27.52 -52.46
CA GLN A 80 -8.33 -27.30 -52.37
C GLN A 80 -7.85 -27.72 -50.96
N PRO A 81 -6.80 -28.55 -50.84
CA PRO A 81 -6.31 -28.95 -49.53
C PRO A 81 -5.83 -27.71 -48.79
N THR A 82 -6.45 -27.43 -47.64
CA THR A 82 -6.09 -26.35 -46.70
C THR A 82 -4.57 -26.30 -46.51
N GLY A 83 -3.97 -25.13 -46.34
CA GLY A 83 -2.51 -24.97 -46.17
C GLY A 83 -1.92 -25.91 -45.11
N ILE A 84 -2.69 -26.22 -44.06
CA ILE A 84 -2.38 -27.17 -43.00
C ILE A 84 -2.22 -28.61 -43.53
N ALA A 85 -3.11 -29.07 -44.41
CA ALA A 85 -3.04 -30.40 -45.02
C ALA A 85 -1.79 -30.55 -45.91
N LYS A 86 -1.40 -29.49 -46.62
CA LYS A 86 -0.17 -29.47 -47.43
C LYS A 86 1.08 -29.52 -46.54
N ALA A 87 1.08 -28.79 -45.43
CA ALA A 87 2.17 -28.81 -44.45
C ALA A 87 2.34 -30.19 -43.79
N LEU A 88 1.24 -30.81 -43.34
CA LEU A 88 1.25 -32.17 -42.76
C LEU A 88 1.73 -33.22 -43.78
N ALA A 89 1.28 -33.14 -45.03
CA ALA A 89 1.74 -34.03 -46.09
C ALA A 89 3.24 -33.83 -46.41
N GLY A 90 3.74 -32.60 -46.31
CA GLY A 90 5.17 -32.30 -46.46
C GLY A 90 6.01 -32.88 -45.31
N LEU A 91 5.55 -32.76 -44.07
CA LEU A 91 6.20 -33.32 -42.89
C LEU A 91 6.21 -34.85 -42.92
N ALA A 92 5.12 -35.48 -43.36
CA ALA A 92 5.04 -36.92 -43.56
C ALA A 92 6.05 -37.40 -44.62
N LYS A 93 6.21 -36.66 -45.73
CA LYS A 93 7.22 -36.93 -46.77
C LYS A 93 8.65 -36.73 -46.27
N ALA A 94 8.86 -35.87 -45.29
CA ALA A 94 10.15 -35.64 -44.65
C ALA A 94 10.51 -36.68 -43.56
N GLY A 95 9.70 -37.73 -43.38
CA GLY A 95 9.95 -38.81 -42.43
C GLY A 95 9.38 -38.58 -41.03
N LEU A 96 8.68 -37.47 -40.79
CA LEU A 96 7.97 -37.19 -39.54
C LEU A 96 6.53 -37.72 -39.63
N ALA A 97 6.39 -39.04 -39.63
CA ALA A 97 5.09 -39.71 -39.61
C ALA A 97 4.48 -39.64 -38.19
N GLY A 98 3.26 -39.12 -38.08
CA GLY A 98 2.50 -39.06 -36.82
C GLY A 98 2.24 -37.67 -36.25
N VAL A 99 2.78 -36.61 -36.88
CA VAL A 99 2.54 -35.21 -36.48
C VAL A 99 1.08 -34.84 -36.71
N GLN A 100 0.41 -34.35 -35.67
CA GLN A 100 -0.98 -33.91 -35.74
C GLN A 100 -1.07 -32.41 -36.01
N ALA A 101 -2.23 -31.92 -36.45
CA ALA A 101 -2.43 -30.49 -36.71
C ALA A 101 -2.07 -29.61 -35.50
N HIS A 102 -2.40 -30.04 -34.28
CA HIS A 102 -2.08 -29.31 -33.05
C HIS A 102 -0.57 -29.19 -32.76
N ASP A 103 0.25 -30.09 -33.29
CA ASP A 103 1.71 -30.02 -33.13
C ASP A 103 2.33 -28.92 -33.99
N LEU A 104 1.64 -28.48 -35.05
CA LEU A 104 2.07 -27.34 -35.86
C LEU A 104 2.06 -26.02 -35.06
N ALA A 105 1.23 -25.92 -34.01
CA ALA A 105 1.23 -24.76 -33.12
C ALA A 105 2.56 -24.59 -32.35
N LYS A 106 3.33 -25.68 -32.16
CA LYS A 106 4.65 -25.65 -31.51
C LYS A 106 5.76 -25.12 -32.44
N LEU A 107 5.49 -25.03 -33.75
CA LEU A 107 6.41 -24.48 -34.75
C LEU A 107 6.26 -22.96 -34.90
N LEU A 108 5.29 -22.35 -34.20
CA LEU A 108 5.13 -20.91 -34.21
C LEU A 108 6.31 -20.22 -33.50
N PRO A 109 6.78 -19.07 -34.03
CA PRO A 109 7.89 -18.34 -33.44
C PRO A 109 7.56 -17.90 -32.00
N PRO A 110 8.57 -17.85 -31.10
CA PRO A 110 8.40 -17.32 -29.75
C PRO A 110 7.80 -15.91 -29.80
N ASN A 111 6.84 -15.65 -28.92
CA ASN A 111 6.16 -14.36 -28.90
C ASN A 111 7.12 -13.24 -28.45
N PRO A 112 7.35 -12.21 -29.29
CA PRO A 112 8.31 -11.15 -28.98
C PRO A 112 7.92 -10.28 -27.76
N MET A 113 6.65 -10.32 -27.31
CA MET A 113 6.21 -9.54 -26.14
C MET A 113 6.33 -10.27 -24.80
N GLU A 114 6.69 -11.56 -24.78
CA GLU A 114 6.88 -12.31 -23.54
C GLU A 114 7.74 -11.60 -22.49
N PRO A 115 8.88 -10.96 -22.83
CA PRO A 115 9.69 -10.20 -21.87
C PRO A 115 8.95 -9.00 -21.27
N VAL A 116 8.13 -8.31 -22.08
CA VAL A 116 7.36 -7.15 -21.62
C VAL A 116 6.23 -7.58 -20.70
N LEU A 117 5.60 -8.73 -20.97
CA LEU A 117 4.57 -9.29 -20.08
C LEU A 117 5.14 -9.71 -18.73
N ASN A 118 6.37 -10.24 -18.69
CA ASN A 118 7.09 -10.50 -17.44
C ASN A 118 7.30 -9.21 -16.65
N ILE A 119 7.84 -8.16 -17.28
CA ILE A 119 8.06 -6.87 -16.61
C ILE A 119 6.74 -6.26 -16.10
N MET A 120 5.66 -6.34 -16.89
CA MET A 120 4.34 -5.87 -16.45
C MET A 120 3.79 -6.70 -15.28
N ALA A 121 4.06 -8.01 -15.26
CA ALA A 121 3.70 -8.89 -14.14
C ALA A 121 4.51 -8.56 -12.90
N ASP A 122 5.81 -8.27 -13.02
CA ASP A 122 6.69 -7.88 -11.92
C ASP A 122 6.24 -6.55 -11.31
N ILE A 123 6.02 -5.54 -12.15
CA ILE A 123 5.55 -4.22 -11.72
C ILE A 123 4.17 -4.36 -11.07
N ARG A 124 3.25 -5.10 -11.67
CA ARG A 124 1.91 -5.34 -11.09
C ARG A 124 2.00 -6.13 -9.80
N ALA A 125 2.87 -7.12 -9.70
CA ALA A 125 3.13 -7.85 -8.47
C ALA A 125 3.71 -6.91 -7.41
N TYR A 126 4.59 -6.00 -7.76
CA TYR A 126 5.14 -5.02 -6.83
C TYR A 126 4.07 -4.03 -6.31
N PHE A 127 3.20 -3.53 -7.19
CA PHE A 127 2.22 -2.48 -6.83
C PHE A 127 0.84 -2.99 -6.37
N VAL A 128 0.37 -4.13 -6.88
CA VAL A 128 -0.98 -4.68 -6.62
C VAL A 128 -0.98 -5.74 -5.52
N THR A 129 0.19 -6.30 -5.18
CA THR A 129 0.27 -7.10 -3.96
C THR A 129 0.17 -6.18 -2.75
N THR A 130 -0.99 -6.18 -2.13
CA THR A 130 -1.28 -6.42 -0.70
C THR A 130 -0.17 -6.36 0.39
N ILE A 131 1.09 -6.01 0.13
CA ILE A 131 2.15 -5.93 1.15
C ILE A 131 2.67 -4.51 1.35
N ALA A 132 2.94 -3.71 0.30
CA ALA A 132 3.43 -2.34 0.48
C ALA A 132 2.35 -1.38 1.02
N TYR A 133 1.14 -1.43 0.45
CA TYR A 133 0.03 -0.60 0.90
C TYR A 133 -0.48 -1.01 2.29
N LYS A 134 -0.58 -2.31 2.57
CA LYS A 134 -0.99 -2.83 3.88
C LYS A 134 0.07 -2.60 4.95
N GLN A 135 1.36 -2.83 4.68
CA GLN A 135 2.41 -2.49 5.65
C GLN A 135 2.49 -0.99 5.91
N PHE A 136 2.25 -0.14 4.92
CA PHE A 136 2.18 1.30 5.17
C PHE A 136 0.99 1.63 6.07
N MET A 137 -0.20 1.11 5.76
CA MET A 137 -1.41 1.36 6.55
C MET A 137 -1.34 0.75 7.96
N ASP A 138 -0.64 -0.37 8.15
CA ASP A 138 -0.58 -1.08 9.43
C ASP A 138 0.63 -0.64 10.27
N ASN A 139 1.83 -0.49 9.68
CA ASN A 139 3.04 -0.11 10.43
C ASN A 139 3.13 1.39 10.68
N VAL A 140 2.59 2.27 9.82
CA VAL A 140 2.73 3.72 10.05
C VAL A 140 1.97 4.16 11.31
N PRO A 141 0.70 3.81 11.51
CA PRO A 141 0.00 4.12 12.77
C PRO A 141 0.69 3.48 13.97
N LEU A 142 1.11 2.21 13.87
CA LEU A 142 1.79 1.51 14.97
C LEU A 142 3.11 2.19 15.37
N THR A 143 3.89 2.64 14.38
CA THR A 143 5.15 3.35 14.62
C THR A 143 4.90 4.72 15.23
N ILE A 144 3.85 5.44 14.78
CA ILE A 144 3.45 6.72 15.38
C ILE A 144 3.01 6.50 16.83
N ASP A 145 2.22 5.48 17.13
CA ASP A 145 1.77 5.21 18.50
C ASP A 145 2.94 4.86 19.43
N LEU A 146 3.91 4.07 18.96
CA LEU A 146 5.09 3.72 19.75
C LEU A 146 6.02 4.93 19.95
N ASP A 147 6.40 5.62 18.87
CA ASP A 147 7.42 6.67 18.95
C ASP A 147 6.86 7.99 19.46
N LEU A 148 5.64 8.36 19.06
CA LEU A 148 5.01 9.61 19.47
C LEU A 148 4.27 9.42 20.79
N VAL A 149 3.28 8.52 20.87
CA VAL A 149 2.40 8.47 22.04
C VAL A 149 3.12 7.87 23.24
N CYS A 150 3.80 6.74 23.06
CA CYS A 150 4.56 6.10 24.14
C CYS A 150 5.88 6.83 24.43
N GLY A 151 6.58 7.34 23.41
CA GLY A 151 7.77 8.18 23.60
C GLY A 151 7.47 9.47 24.37
N ILE A 152 6.43 10.22 23.99
CA ILE A 152 6.00 11.42 24.73
C ILE A 152 5.63 11.06 26.18
N LYS A 153 4.91 9.94 26.41
CA LYS A 153 4.56 9.52 27.77
C LYS A 153 5.80 9.32 28.67
N GLN A 154 6.88 8.77 28.12
CA GLN A 154 8.11 8.51 28.88
C GLN A 154 8.90 9.80 29.13
N ASP A 155 8.94 10.70 28.15
CA ASP A 155 9.84 11.86 28.20
C ASP A 155 9.16 13.16 28.65
N VAL A 156 7.83 13.26 28.67
CA VAL A 156 7.10 14.50 28.98
C VAL A 156 7.49 15.06 30.33
N LEU A 157 7.57 14.23 31.38
CA LEU A 157 7.93 14.74 32.70
C LEU A 157 9.37 15.26 32.73
N VAL A 158 10.30 14.51 32.15
CA VAL A 158 11.72 14.92 32.06
C VAL A 158 11.86 16.22 31.30
N VAL A 159 11.16 16.35 30.16
CA VAL A 159 11.14 17.56 29.34
C VAL A 159 10.49 18.71 30.08
N LEU A 160 9.37 18.52 30.79
CA LEU A 160 8.73 19.57 31.57
C LEU A 160 9.66 20.07 32.68
N TYR A 161 10.27 19.18 33.47
CA TYR A 161 11.17 19.58 34.56
C TYR A 161 12.42 20.32 34.07
N THR A 162 12.93 19.97 32.90
CA THR A 162 14.09 20.65 32.30
C THR A 162 13.71 21.93 31.56
N SER A 163 12.59 21.95 30.84
CA SER A 163 12.16 23.09 30.01
C SER A 163 11.50 24.20 30.81
N LEU A 164 10.75 23.89 31.89
CA LEU A 164 10.15 24.92 32.72
C LEU A 164 11.20 25.69 33.55
N GLY A 165 12.45 25.22 33.64
CA GLY A 165 13.52 25.94 34.33
C GLY A 165 13.32 26.12 35.85
N ILE A 166 12.34 25.43 36.44
CA ILE A 166 11.94 25.54 37.86
C ILE A 166 13.08 25.13 38.81
N ASN A 167 13.96 24.23 38.38
CA ASN A 167 15.12 23.79 39.16
C ASN A 167 16.38 24.65 38.91
N GLY A 168 16.27 25.72 38.11
CA GLY A 168 17.37 26.64 37.80
C GLY A 168 17.53 27.77 38.83
N GLN A 169 18.53 28.64 38.63
CA GLN A 169 18.79 29.78 39.52
C GLN A 169 17.61 30.76 39.59
N ASP A 170 16.87 30.93 38.48
CA ASP A 170 15.68 31.78 38.39
C ASP A 170 14.37 31.03 38.70
N GLY A 171 14.44 29.78 39.18
CA GLY A 171 13.29 28.90 39.34
C GLY A 171 12.18 29.46 40.23
N HIS A 172 12.54 30.18 41.30
CA HIS A 172 11.57 30.85 42.18
C HIS A 172 10.76 31.93 41.46
N GLN A 173 11.41 32.73 40.61
CA GLN A 173 10.75 33.79 39.85
C GLN A 173 9.82 33.19 38.79
N ILE A 174 10.29 32.17 38.08
CA ILE A 174 9.49 31.44 37.07
C ILE A 174 8.27 30.78 37.71
N CYS A 175 8.43 30.13 38.87
CA CYS A 175 7.31 29.56 39.61
C CYS A 175 6.28 30.62 40.02
N LYS A 176 6.74 31.79 40.47
CA LYS A 176 5.85 32.89 40.86
C LYS A 176 5.00 33.37 39.69
N GLU A 177 5.58 33.46 38.50
CA GLU A 177 4.89 33.84 37.28
C GLU A 177 3.93 32.74 36.79
N LEU A 178 4.35 31.47 36.80
CA LEU A 178 3.52 30.34 36.37
C LEU A 178 2.32 30.08 37.28
N VAL A 179 2.43 30.39 38.58
CA VAL A 179 1.36 30.21 39.58
C VAL A 179 0.45 31.44 39.65
N GLN A 180 0.80 32.54 38.98
CA GLN A 180 -0.01 33.75 38.99
C GLN A 180 -1.38 33.48 38.37
N GLU A 181 -2.43 33.68 39.16
CA GLU A 181 -3.80 33.50 38.70
C GLU A 181 -4.17 34.52 37.61
N SER A 182 -5.06 34.11 36.70
CA SER A 182 -5.59 35.05 35.71
C SER A 182 -6.51 36.07 36.41
N PRO A 183 -6.54 37.34 35.95
CA PRO A 183 -7.35 38.39 36.59
C PRO A 183 -8.83 38.01 36.72
N GLN A 184 -9.38 37.35 35.70
CA GLN A 184 -10.78 36.91 35.71
C GLN A 184 -11.08 35.87 36.79
N VAL A 185 -10.13 34.97 37.07
CA VAL A 185 -10.26 33.96 38.14
C VAL A 185 -10.12 34.63 39.50
N ALA A 186 -9.20 35.59 39.64
CA ALA A 186 -9.02 36.39 40.84
C ALA A 186 -10.29 37.17 41.21
N ASP A 187 -10.89 37.86 40.25
CA ASP A 187 -12.12 38.64 40.43
C ASP A 187 -13.28 37.73 40.84
N LYS A 188 -13.44 36.60 40.14
CA LYS A 188 -14.47 35.62 40.46
C LYS A 188 -14.28 35.00 41.85
N ARG A 189 -13.05 34.74 42.26
CA ARG A 189 -12.71 34.25 43.61
C ARG A 189 -13.11 35.28 44.66
N ALA A 190 -12.76 36.55 44.46
CA ALA A 190 -13.13 37.63 45.38
C ALA A 190 -14.65 37.81 45.51
N ASP A 191 -15.38 37.72 44.39
CA ASP A 191 -16.84 37.84 44.37
C ASP A 191 -17.52 36.67 45.09
N LEU A 192 -17.06 35.44 44.85
CA LEU A 192 -17.58 34.25 45.54
C LEU A 192 -17.28 34.29 47.03
N GLN A 193 -16.10 34.76 47.42
CA GLN A 193 -15.71 34.90 48.83
C GLN A 193 -16.61 35.89 49.56
N LYS A 194 -16.93 37.03 48.95
CA LYS A 194 -17.92 37.99 49.51
C LYS A 194 -19.32 37.39 49.62
N LYS A 195 -19.75 36.60 48.64
CA LYS A 195 -21.06 35.93 48.69
C LYS A 195 -21.11 34.89 49.81
N LEU A 196 -20.02 34.14 50.00
CA LEU A 196 -19.87 33.16 51.06
C LEU A 196 -19.93 33.84 52.43
N GLU A 197 -19.16 34.91 52.63
CA GLU A 197 -19.18 35.68 53.89
C GLU A 197 -20.60 36.19 54.23
N ARG A 198 -21.33 36.72 53.23
CA ARG A 198 -22.73 37.15 53.42
C ARG A 198 -23.65 35.99 53.79
N LEU A 199 -23.48 34.85 53.15
CA LEU A 199 -24.29 33.66 53.41
C LEU A 199 -24.03 33.11 54.82
N GLU A 200 -22.77 33.08 55.25
CA GLU A 200 -22.40 32.65 56.61
C GLU A 200 -22.94 33.58 57.68
N VAL A 201 -22.90 34.90 57.46
CA VAL A 201 -23.53 35.86 58.38
C VAL A 201 -25.02 35.59 58.47
N ALA A 202 -25.73 35.50 57.33
CA ALA A 202 -27.15 35.20 57.32
C ALA A 202 -27.47 33.86 58.02
N SER A 203 -26.66 32.83 57.81
CA SER A 203 -26.81 31.53 58.47
C SER A 203 -26.64 31.64 59.98
N ARG A 204 -25.66 32.42 60.46
CA ARG A 204 -25.44 32.65 61.90
C ARG A 204 -26.64 33.38 62.52
N GLU A 205 -27.14 34.42 61.87
CA GLU A 205 -28.31 35.17 62.33
C GLU A 205 -29.57 34.29 62.38
N LEU A 206 -29.82 33.45 61.38
CA LEU A 206 -30.95 32.52 61.37
C LEU A 206 -30.85 31.46 62.50
N LEU A 207 -29.64 30.98 62.80
CA LEU A 207 -29.42 30.06 63.91
C LEU A 207 -29.65 30.74 65.27
N LEU A 208 -29.33 32.03 65.42
CA LEU A 208 -29.58 32.79 66.64
C LEU A 208 -31.07 33.12 66.84
N LEU A 209 -31.84 33.29 65.76
CA LEU A 209 -33.28 33.56 65.79
C LEU A 209 -34.15 32.29 65.92
N GLY A 210 -33.56 31.10 65.77
CA GLY A 210 -34.23 29.79 65.81
C GLY A 210 -34.26 29.11 67.18
N VAL A 211 -33.88 29.81 68.24
CA VAL A 211 -33.98 29.43 69.68
C VAL A 211 -34.94 30.39 70.36
#